data_AF-A0AAW8HBP3-F1
#
_entry.id   AF-A0AAW8HBP3-F1
#
_cell.length_a   1.000
_cell.length_b   1.000
_cell.length_c   1.000
_cell.angle_alpha   90.00
_cell.angle_beta   90.00
_cell.angle_gamma   90.00
#
_symmetry.space_group_name_H-M   'P 1'
#
loop_
_entity.id
_entity.type
_entity.pdbx_description
1 polymer ?
#
loop_
_entity_poly.entity_id
_entity_poly.type
_entity_poly.pdbx_seq_one_letter_code
_entity_poly.pdbx_strand_id
1 'polypeptide(L)'
;MMNHDDVNLPWVVAEVTAAFYRYEDALVSNNIAVLDELFWHDKNTVRLGAGENLYGIDEIRAFRAARPSAGLQRTLRHTVITTFGADYAVCSTEFTREGTEKIGRQQQTWVRFAYGWRIVAAQVSLMA
;
A
#
# COMPACT_ATOMS: atom_id res chain seq x y z
N MET A 1 -0.62 15.97 -21.07
CA MET A 1 -0.74 14.60 -21.61
C MET A 1 0.52 13.86 -21.19
N MET A 2 0.41 12.61 -20.72
CA MET A 2 1.56 11.80 -20.31
C MET A 2 2.20 11.17 -21.57
N ASN A 3 3.52 11.26 -21.71
CA ASN A 3 4.24 10.55 -22.76
C ASN A 3 4.70 9.17 -22.24
N HIS A 4 4.99 8.25 -23.15
CA HIS A 4 5.50 6.93 -22.75
C HIS A 4 6.81 7.03 -21.96
N ASP A 5 7.68 7.98 -22.32
CA ASP A 5 8.97 8.21 -21.66
C ASP A 5 8.84 8.73 -20.22
N ASP A 6 7.67 9.24 -19.83
CA ASP A 6 7.38 9.65 -18.45
C ASP A 6 6.98 8.47 -17.56
N VAL A 7 6.79 7.27 -18.14
CA VAL A 7 6.45 6.05 -17.41
C VAL A 7 7.73 5.36 -16.95
N ASN A 8 7.79 4.97 -15.68
CA ASN A 8 8.92 4.23 -15.12
C ASN A 8 10.27 4.96 -15.19
N LEU A 9 10.26 6.27 -14.94
CA LEU A 9 11.48 7.04 -14.69
C LEU A 9 12.31 6.34 -13.60
N PRO A 10 13.58 5.94 -13.86
CA PRO A 10 14.29 5.00 -13.00
C PRO A 10 14.43 5.44 -11.53
N TRP A 11 14.65 6.73 -11.29
CA TRP A 11 14.76 7.27 -9.94
C TRP A 11 13.42 7.26 -9.19
N VAL A 12 12.32 7.54 -9.90
CA VAL A 12 10.97 7.51 -9.33
C VAL A 12 10.58 6.08 -8.94
N VAL A 13 10.88 5.11 -9.81
CA VAL A 13 10.68 3.68 -9.53
C VAL A 13 11.47 3.25 -8.31
N ALA A 14 12.74 3.62 -8.22
CA ALA A 14 13.60 3.27 -7.08
C ALA A 14 13.03 3.80 -5.75
N GLU A 15 12.61 5.06 -5.72
CA GLU A 15 12.06 5.70 -4.53
C GLU A 15 10.74 5.09 -4.07
N VAL A 16 9.78 4.90 -4.97
CA VAL A 16 8.48 4.32 -4.59
C VAL A 16 8.62 2.83 -4.25
N THR A 17 9.57 2.12 -4.86
CA THR A 17 9.90 0.74 -4.50
C THR A 17 10.41 0.66 -3.06
N ALA A 18 11.30 1.58 -2.66
CA ALA A 18 11.76 1.67 -1.29
C ALA A 18 10.61 1.99 -0.31
N ALA A 19 9.73 2.92 -0.65
CA ALA A 19 8.56 3.25 0.16
C ALA A 19 7.58 2.07 0.29
N PHE A 20 7.37 1.31 -0.80
CA PHE A 20 6.53 0.11 -0.82
C PHE A 20 7.08 -0.99 0.09
N TYR A 21 8.37 -1.32 0.01
CA TYR A 21 8.95 -2.34 0.89
C TYR A 21 9.07 -1.88 2.35
N ARG A 22 9.25 -0.58 2.61
CA ARG A 22 9.13 -0.01 3.96
C ARG A 22 7.71 -0.18 4.52
N TYR A 23 6.68 0.02 3.67
CA TYR A 23 5.30 -0.25 4.05
C TYR A 23 5.07 -1.75 4.34
N GLU A 24 5.63 -2.64 3.51
CA GLU A 24 5.48 -4.08 3.69
C GLU A 24 6.08 -4.54 5.01
N ASP A 25 7.30 -4.13 5.32
CA ASP A 25 7.97 -4.42 6.59
C ASP A 25 7.13 -3.92 7.78
N ALA A 26 6.66 -2.67 7.73
CA ALA A 26 5.78 -2.11 8.75
C ALA A 26 4.47 -2.90 8.90
N LEU A 27 3.94 -3.45 7.81
CA LEU A 27 2.70 -4.22 7.84
C LEU A 27 2.86 -5.57 8.52
N VAL A 28 3.96 -6.29 8.24
CA VAL A 28 4.19 -7.64 8.82
C VAL A 28 4.75 -7.57 10.24
N SER A 29 5.44 -6.48 10.60
CA SER A 29 5.91 -6.19 11.97
C SER A 29 4.89 -5.45 12.84
N ASN A 30 3.73 -5.09 12.28
CA ASN A 30 2.69 -4.28 12.93
C ASN A 30 3.19 -2.92 13.45
N ASN A 31 4.12 -2.28 12.73
CA ASN A 31 4.60 -0.94 13.05
C ASN A 31 3.56 0.13 12.65
N ILE A 32 2.61 0.39 13.55
CA ILE A 32 1.49 1.31 13.32
C ILE A 32 1.98 2.73 13.00
N ALA A 33 3.06 3.22 13.62
CA ALA A 33 3.57 4.55 13.39
C ALA A 33 4.02 4.75 11.92
N VAL A 34 4.73 3.77 11.36
CA VAL A 34 5.15 3.81 9.95
C VAL A 34 3.96 3.59 9.01
N LEU A 35 3.03 2.70 9.36
CA LEU A 35 1.81 2.52 8.58
C LEU A 35 0.98 3.80 8.50
N ASP A 36 0.86 4.53 9.61
CA ASP A 36 0.17 5.82 9.65
C ASP A 36 0.93 6.88 8.85
N GLU A 37 2.26 6.98 9.04
CA GLU A 37 3.10 7.91 8.30
C GLU A 37 2.95 7.74 6.80
N LEU A 38 2.92 6.50 6.29
CA LEU A 38 2.89 6.20 4.86
C LEU A 38 1.50 6.35 4.23
N PHE A 39 0.43 6.48 5.00
CA PHE A 39 -0.89 6.84 4.47
C PHE A 39 -1.03 8.36 4.36
N TRP A 40 -1.79 8.83 3.37
CA TRP A 40 -2.10 10.25 3.23
C TRP A 40 -3.05 10.70 4.36
N HIS A 41 -2.71 11.80 5.04
CA HIS A 41 -3.47 12.29 6.19
C HIS A 41 -4.60 13.22 5.74
N ASP A 42 -5.58 12.66 5.04
CA ASP A 42 -6.72 13.40 4.51
C ASP A 42 -8.02 12.57 4.55
N LYS A 43 -9.15 13.27 4.63
CA LYS A 43 -10.50 12.68 4.64
C LYS A 43 -10.84 11.91 3.35
N ASN A 44 -10.16 12.22 2.24
CA ASN A 44 -10.38 11.57 0.95
C ASN A 44 -9.55 10.29 0.78
N THR A 45 -8.74 9.91 1.77
CA THR A 45 -7.96 8.67 1.72
C THR A 45 -8.88 7.47 1.88
N VAL A 46 -8.78 6.48 1.00
CA VAL A 46 -9.66 5.30 1.03
C VAL A 46 -8.88 4.02 1.23
N ARG A 47 -9.36 3.14 2.12
CA ARG A 47 -8.86 1.77 2.26
C ARG A 47 -10.00 0.77 2.24
N LEU A 48 -10.08 -0.01 1.16
CA LEU A 48 -10.95 -1.18 1.07
C LEU A 48 -10.14 -2.40 1.52
N GLY A 49 -10.43 -2.88 2.72
CA GLY A 49 -9.78 -4.04 3.32
C GLY A 49 -10.44 -5.36 2.94
N ALA A 50 -9.94 -6.44 3.54
CA ALA A 50 -10.44 -7.79 3.24
C ALA A 50 -11.86 -8.03 3.81
N GLY A 51 -12.26 -7.33 4.88
CA GLY A 51 -13.59 -7.43 5.48
C GLY A 51 -14.17 -6.09 5.93
N GLU A 52 -13.58 -4.97 5.53
CA GLU A 52 -13.91 -3.63 6.02
C GLU A 52 -13.70 -2.56 4.93
N ASN A 53 -14.53 -1.52 4.91
CA ASN A 53 -14.37 -0.36 4.02
C ASN A 53 -14.15 0.88 4.89
N LEU A 54 -13.04 1.59 4.69
CA LEU A 54 -12.63 2.72 5.53
C LEU A 54 -12.44 3.98 4.68
N TYR A 55 -13.02 5.09 5.13
CA TYR A 55 -13.00 6.39 4.46
C TYR A 55 -12.42 7.47 5.37
N GLY A 56 -11.31 8.06 4.95
CA GLY A 56 -10.53 9.03 5.71
C GLY A 56 -9.48 8.40 6.62
N ILE A 57 -8.43 9.16 6.91
CA ILE A 57 -7.30 8.69 7.72
C ILE A 57 -7.72 8.27 9.13
N ASP A 58 -8.72 8.90 9.73
CA ASP A 58 -9.14 8.62 11.11
C ASP A 58 -9.76 7.23 11.26
N GLU A 59 -10.58 6.78 10.29
CA GLU A 59 -11.11 5.41 10.28
C GLU A 59 -10.00 4.37 10.09
N ILE A 60 -9.01 4.69 9.23
CA ILE A 60 -7.84 3.82 9.01
C ILE A 60 -7.02 3.71 10.29
N ARG A 61 -6.79 4.80 11.02
CA ARG A 61 -6.10 4.82 12.32
C ARG A 61 -6.81 3.98 13.36
N ALA A 62 -8.13 4.18 13.52
CA ALA A 62 -8.95 3.41 14.44
C ALA A 62 -8.88 1.91 14.14
N PHE A 63 -8.95 1.52 12.86
CA PHE A 63 -8.77 0.14 12.43
C PHE A 63 -7.38 -0.41 12.81
N ARG A 64 -6.29 0.34 12.54
CA ARG A 64 -4.93 -0.14 12.86
C ARG A 64 -4.72 -0.31 14.37
N ALA A 65 -5.28 0.57 15.19
CA ALA A 65 -5.21 0.46 16.64
C ALA A 65 -5.96 -0.77 17.18
N ALA A 66 -7.07 -1.16 16.55
CA ALA A 66 -7.88 -2.31 16.94
C ALA A 66 -7.42 -3.66 16.35
N ARG A 67 -6.56 -3.64 15.33
CA ARG A 67 -6.20 -4.84 14.55
C ARG A 67 -5.32 -5.81 15.37
N PRO A 68 -5.67 -7.11 15.45
CA PRO A 68 -4.78 -8.11 16.04
C PRO A 68 -3.46 -8.21 15.28
N SER A 69 -2.35 -8.33 16.01
CA SER A 69 -1.00 -8.48 15.45
C SER A 69 -0.65 -9.91 15.03
N ALA A 70 -1.50 -10.89 15.36
CA ALA A 70 -1.30 -12.28 14.99
C ALA A 70 -1.60 -12.54 13.51
N GLY A 71 -0.82 -13.44 12.88
CA GLY A 71 -1.09 -13.92 11.51
C GLY A 71 -0.88 -12.86 10.41
N LEU A 72 -0.03 -11.87 10.64
CA LEU A 72 0.27 -10.82 9.67
C LEU A 72 1.28 -11.25 8.60
N GLN A 73 2.15 -12.19 8.93
CA GLN A 73 3.18 -12.72 8.05
C GLN A 73 2.58 -13.23 6.73
N ARG A 74 3.23 -12.88 5.64
CA ARG A 74 2.81 -13.21 4.27
C ARG A 74 4.01 -13.19 3.34
N THR A 75 3.89 -13.91 2.23
CA THR A 75 4.88 -13.90 1.16
C THR A 75 4.31 -13.15 -0.03
N LEU A 76 4.98 -12.11 -0.48
CA LEU A 76 4.62 -11.38 -1.69
C LEU A 76 5.00 -12.18 -2.94
N ARG A 77 4.21 -12.04 -4.01
CA ARG A 77 4.50 -12.59 -5.33
C ARG A 77 3.92 -11.69 -6.42
N HIS A 78 4.47 -11.77 -7.63
CA HIS A 78 4.03 -10.99 -8.79
C HIS A 78 3.92 -9.47 -8.49
N THR A 79 4.87 -8.92 -7.74
CA THR A 79 4.90 -7.48 -7.44
C THR A 79 5.22 -6.70 -8.71
N VAL A 80 4.34 -5.77 -9.06
CA VAL A 80 4.48 -4.83 -10.18
C VAL A 80 4.33 -3.42 -9.63
N ILE A 81 5.35 -2.59 -9.85
CA ILE A 81 5.38 -1.18 -9.46
C ILE A 81 5.54 -0.37 -10.73
N THR A 82 4.56 0.50 -11.00
CA THR A 82 4.54 1.35 -12.19
C THR A 82 4.39 2.81 -11.79
N THR A 83 5.26 3.67 -12.31
CA THR A 83 5.23 5.11 -12.03
C THR A 83 4.79 5.90 -13.27
N PHE A 84 4.17 7.05 -13.03
CA PHE A 84 3.64 7.92 -14.07
C PHE A 84 4.06 9.36 -13.75
N GLY A 85 5.05 9.88 -14.47
CA GLY A 85 5.73 11.12 -14.11
C GLY A 85 6.52 10.99 -12.81
N ALA A 86 6.76 12.11 -12.13
CA ALA A 86 7.60 12.15 -10.92
C ALA A 86 6.85 11.83 -9.61
N ASP A 87 5.52 11.93 -9.63
CA ASP A 87 4.73 12.12 -8.42
C ASP A 87 3.56 11.14 -8.25
N TYR A 88 3.40 10.17 -9.15
CA TYR A 88 2.31 9.20 -9.10
C TYR A 88 2.78 7.78 -9.40
N ALA A 89 2.26 6.81 -8.65
CA ALA A 89 2.56 5.40 -8.87
C ALA A 89 1.42 4.47 -8.47
N VAL A 90 1.41 3.29 -9.07
CA VAL A 90 0.55 2.16 -8.68
C VAL A 90 1.44 0.98 -8.34
N CYS A 91 1.24 0.42 -7.14
CA CYS A 91 1.93 -0.77 -6.67
C CYS A 91 0.91 -1.90 -6.50
N SER A 92 1.08 -2.97 -7.26
CA SER A 92 0.22 -4.16 -7.24
C SER A 92 1.03 -5.38 -6.83
N THR A 93 0.50 -6.20 -5.95
CA THR A 93 1.14 -7.46 -5.54
C THR A 93 0.08 -8.49 -5.16
N GLU A 94 0.40 -9.75 -5.41
CA GLU A 94 -0.30 -10.88 -4.82
C GLU A 94 0.42 -11.29 -3.52
N PHE A 95 -0.29 -11.96 -2.61
CA PHE A 95 0.34 -12.53 -1.44
C PHE A 95 -0.33 -13.83 -1.00
N THR A 96 0.46 -14.69 -0.36
CA THR A 96 -0.01 -15.91 0.30
C THR A 96 0.28 -15.85 1.80
N ARG A 97 -0.46 -16.63 2.59
CA ARG A 97 -0.23 -16.81 4.03
C ARG A 97 -0.19 -18.29 4.35
N GLU A 98 0.59 -18.65 5.36
CA GLU A 98 0.54 -20.01 5.91
C GLU A 98 -0.84 -20.31 6.50
N GLY A 99 -1.31 -21.54 6.33
CA GLY A 99 -2.62 -21.99 6.83
C GLY A 99 -3.82 -21.67 5.94
N THR A 100 -3.63 -21.11 4.74
CA THR A 100 -4.72 -20.92 3.76
C THR A 100 -4.22 -21.05 2.32
N GLU A 101 -5.06 -21.64 1.45
CA GLU A 101 -4.81 -21.70 0.00
C GLU A 101 -5.30 -20.43 -0.73
N LYS A 102 -5.98 -19.51 -0.03
CA LYS A 102 -6.52 -18.30 -0.64
C LYS A 102 -5.41 -17.37 -1.09
N ILE A 103 -5.53 -16.86 -2.32
CA ILE A 103 -4.64 -15.83 -2.85
C ILE A 103 -5.12 -14.45 -2.43
N GLY A 104 -4.27 -13.73 -1.72
CA GLY A 104 -4.45 -12.32 -1.41
C GLY A 104 -4.00 -11.43 -2.55
N ARG A 105 -4.68 -10.29 -2.72
CA ARG A 105 -4.30 -9.24 -3.66
C ARG A 105 -4.23 -7.93 -2.90
N GLN A 106 -3.23 -7.12 -3.21
CA GLN A 106 -3.08 -5.77 -2.71
C GLN A 106 -2.77 -4.84 -3.88
N GLN A 107 -3.51 -3.74 -3.97
CA GLN A 107 -3.20 -2.63 -4.86
C GLN A 107 -3.16 -1.34 -4.06
N GLN A 108 -2.16 -0.51 -4.31
CA GLN A 108 -1.98 0.78 -3.69
C GLN A 108 -1.73 1.84 -4.76
N THR A 109 -2.36 2.98 -4.58
CA THR A 109 -2.06 4.20 -5.32
C THR A 109 -1.24 5.11 -4.45
N TRP A 110 -0.11 5.56 -4.98
CA TRP A 110 0.86 6.39 -4.29
C TRP A 110 0.99 7.75 -4.97
N VAL A 111 1.07 8.79 -4.15
CA VAL A 111 1.33 10.18 -4.59
C VAL A 111 2.51 10.74 -3.81
N ARG A 112 3.40 11.44 -4.50
CA ARG A 112 4.47 12.20 -3.86
C ARG A 112 3.92 13.55 -3.40
N PHE A 113 4.07 13.83 -2.12
CA PHE A 113 3.89 15.16 -1.54
C PHE A 113 5.25 15.77 -1.18
N ALA A 114 5.27 17.04 -0.76
CA ALA A 114 6.49 17.70 -0.30
C ALA A 114 7.20 16.97 0.87
N TYR A 115 6.46 16.16 1.62
CA TYR A 115 6.93 15.35 2.74
C TYR A 115 7.10 13.85 2.40
N GLY A 116 7.14 13.52 1.10
CA GLY A 116 7.43 12.18 0.58
C GLY A 116 6.21 11.44 0.03
N TRP A 117 6.43 10.17 -0.29
CA TRP A 117 5.42 9.28 -0.88
C TRP A 117 4.36 8.87 0.13
N ARG A 118 3.08 8.91 -0.27
CA ARG A 118 1.94 8.47 0.54
C ARG A 118 0.96 7.62 -0.25
N ILE A 119 0.40 6.61 0.41
CA ILE A 119 -0.74 5.84 -0.06
C ILE A 119 -1.98 6.72 0.06
N VAL A 120 -2.55 7.11 -1.08
CA VAL A 120 -3.80 7.90 -1.14
C VAL A 120 -5.03 7.00 -1.27
N ALA A 121 -4.85 5.79 -1.80
CA ALA A 121 -5.89 4.77 -1.87
C ALA A 121 -5.28 3.37 -1.82
N ALA A 122 -5.96 2.43 -1.17
CA ALA A 122 -5.56 1.03 -1.13
C ALA A 122 -6.76 0.09 -1.20
N GLN A 123 -6.56 -1.05 -1.86
CA GLN A 123 -7.51 -2.15 -1.89
C GLN A 123 -6.80 -3.46 -1.57
N VAL A 124 -7.37 -4.24 -0.66
CA VAL A 124 -6.92 -5.58 -0.28
C VAL A 124 -8.11 -6.53 -0.37
N SER A 125 -7.92 -7.69 -0.99
CA SER A 125 -8.97 -8.72 -1.06
C SER A 125 -8.37 -10.12 -1.02
N LEU A 126 -9.19 -11.12 -0.72
CA LEU A 126 -8.85 -12.53 -0.90
C LEU A 126 -9.70 -13.08 -2.04
N MET A 127 -9.10 -13.87 -2.93
CA MET A 127 -9.84 -14.60 -3.95
C MET A 127 -10.69 -15.71 -3.31
N ALA A 128 -11.84 -15.97 -3.92
CA ALA A 128 -12.75 -17.04 -3.53
C ALA A 128 -12.19 -18.41 -3.92
#